data_AF-A0A9N9WNB6-F1
#
_entry.id   AF-A0A9N9WNB6-F1
#
_cell.length_a   1.000
_cell.length_b   1.000
_cell.length_c   1.000
_cell.angle_alpha   90.00
_cell.angle_beta   90.00
_cell.angle_gamma   90.00
#
_symmetry.space_group_name_H-M   'P 1'
#
loop_
_entity.id
_entity.type
_entity.pdbx_description
1 polymer ?
#
loop_
_entity_poly.entity_id
_entity_poly.type
_entity_poly.pdbx_seq_one_letter_code
_entity_poly.pdbx_strand_id
1 'polypeptide(L)'
;MHYQFLTSSHQVNMSHIVYRLLILNIFIININAAVWLNPNAKKTVCDDDGKCEDFCEVDSQLIKPGESFKTKHCSEIFCYSDFSARGVTCGIAVLDGCKMEPDYNLQYPDCCYKICNEKVQ
;
A
#
# COMPACT_ATOMS: atom_id res chain seq x y z
N MET A 1 39.62 20.03 -41.27
CA MET A 1 38.49 19.95 -40.32
C MET A 1 38.28 18.48 -39.97
N HIS A 2 38.72 18.05 -38.79
CA HIS A 2 38.51 16.70 -38.27
C HIS A 2 37.24 16.69 -37.41
N TYR A 3 36.22 15.94 -37.82
CA TYR A 3 35.08 15.61 -36.96
C TYR A 3 35.39 14.26 -36.29
N GLN A 4 35.79 14.30 -35.02
CA GLN A 4 35.83 13.10 -34.18
C GLN A 4 34.41 12.83 -33.69
N PHE A 5 33.78 11.78 -34.22
CA PHE A 5 32.56 11.21 -33.67
C PHE A 5 32.89 10.50 -32.35
N LEU A 6 32.54 11.14 -31.22
CA LEU A 6 32.49 10.50 -29.91
C LEU A 6 31.20 9.68 -29.81
N THR A 7 31.18 8.48 -30.37
CA THR A 7 30.17 7.48 -30.00
C THR A 7 30.67 6.77 -28.74
N SER A 8 30.38 7.36 -27.58
CA SER A 8 30.49 6.66 -26.29
C SER A 8 29.44 5.55 -26.26
N SER A 9 29.82 4.38 -26.76
CA SER A 9 29.03 3.16 -26.66
C SER A 9 28.99 2.70 -25.20
N HIS A 10 28.01 3.19 -24.44
CA HIS A 10 27.57 2.49 -23.24
C HIS A 10 26.94 1.17 -23.69
N GLN A 11 27.74 0.12 -23.78
CA GLN A 11 27.22 -1.25 -23.88
C GLN A 11 26.51 -1.56 -22.56
N VAL A 12 25.21 -1.25 -22.50
CA VAL A 12 24.37 -1.71 -21.40
C VAL A 12 24.24 -3.22 -21.57
N ASN A 13 24.99 -3.96 -20.75
CA ASN A 13 25.08 -5.40 -20.83
C ASN A 13 23.68 -6.00 -20.61
N MET A 14 23.10 -6.53 -21.69
CA MET A 14 21.69 -6.97 -21.76
C MET A 14 21.34 -7.98 -20.64
N SER A 15 22.32 -8.78 -20.22
CA SER A 15 22.19 -9.72 -19.09
C SER A 15 21.82 -9.03 -17.77
N HIS A 16 22.37 -7.84 -17.50
CA HIS A 16 22.03 -7.07 -16.30
C HIS A 16 20.63 -6.48 -16.35
N ILE A 17 20.13 -6.13 -17.54
CA ILE A 17 18.75 -5.63 -17.72
C ILE A 17 17.77 -6.76 -17.40
N VAL A 18 18.00 -7.95 -17.96
CA VAL A 18 17.15 -9.13 -17.71
C VAL A 18 17.17 -9.52 -16.22
N TYR A 19 18.35 -9.51 -15.58
CA TYR A 19 18.46 -9.80 -14.15
C TYR A 19 17.72 -8.79 -13.27
N ARG A 20 17.81 -7.49 -13.58
CA ARG A 20 17.06 -6.44 -12.86
C ARG A 20 15.55 -6.60 -13.03
N LEU A 21 15.09 -6.94 -14.24
CA LEU A 21 13.68 -7.22 -14.51
C LEU A 21 13.17 -8.46 -13.76
N LEU A 22 13.98 -9.52 -13.67
CA LEU A 22 13.63 -10.73 -12.90
C LEU A 22 13.48 -10.42 -11.40
N ILE A 23 14.42 -9.67 -10.82
CA ILE A 23 14.31 -9.24 -9.42
C ILE A 23 13.03 -8.42 -9.22
N LEU A 24 12.76 -7.45 -10.10
CA LEU A 24 11.57 -6.61 -10.00
C LEU A 24 10.27 -7.43 -10.01
N ASN A 25 10.19 -8.44 -10.89
CA ASN A 25 9.02 -9.33 -10.95
C ASN A 25 8.85 -10.15 -9.67
N ILE A 26 9.93 -10.68 -9.09
CA ILE A 26 9.88 -11.42 -7.82
C ILE A 26 9.37 -10.51 -6.69
N PHE A 27 9.81 -9.25 -6.64
CA PHE A 27 9.33 -8.29 -5.63
C PHE A 27 7.84 -7.97 -5.79
N ILE A 28 7.34 -7.82 -7.03
CA ILE A 28 5.93 -7.47 -7.29
C ILE A 28 4.99 -8.63 -6.91
N ILE A 29 5.39 -9.89 -7.14
CA ILE A 29 4.54 -11.06 -6.86
C ILE A 29 4.30 -11.28 -5.36
N ASN A 30 5.17 -10.75 -4.48
CA ASN A 30 5.04 -10.95 -3.03
C ASN A 30 4.15 -9.92 -2.32
N ILE A 31 3.62 -8.91 -3.04
CA ILE A 31 2.73 -7.90 -2.44
C ILE A 31 1.28 -8.40 -2.53
N ASN A 32 0.91 -9.31 -1.64
CA ASN A 32 -0.49 -9.69 -1.43
C ASN A 32 -1.19 -8.65 -0.53
N ALA A 33 -1.25 -7.41 -0.99
CA ALA A 33 -1.97 -6.34 -0.31
C ALA A 33 -2.89 -5.65 -1.31
N ALA A 34 -4.15 -5.44 -0.93
CA ALA A 34 -5.03 -4.58 -1.69
C ALA A 34 -4.82 -3.14 -1.21
N VAL A 35 -4.47 -2.25 -2.14
CA VAL A 35 -4.24 -0.83 -1.88
C VAL A 35 -5.36 -0.04 -2.53
N TRP A 36 -5.93 0.91 -1.79
CA TRP A 36 -6.88 1.87 -2.34
C TRP A 36 -6.43 3.30 -1.99
N LEU A 37 -6.87 4.25 -2.80
CA LEU A 37 -6.55 5.67 -2.66
C LEU A 37 -7.84 6.48 -2.67
N ASN A 38 -7.97 7.38 -1.70
CA ASN A 38 -9.00 8.42 -1.67
C ASN A 38 -8.32 9.78 -1.84
N PRO A 39 -8.35 10.39 -3.04
CA PRO A 39 -7.64 11.64 -3.32
C PRO A 39 -8.29 12.87 -2.64
N ASN A 40 -9.51 12.75 -2.12
CA ASN A 40 -10.22 13.85 -1.48
C ASN A 40 -10.79 13.41 -0.14
N ALA A 41 -9.91 13.05 0.79
CA ALA A 41 -10.30 12.68 2.15
C ALA A 41 -10.36 13.88 3.10
N LYS A 42 -10.14 15.11 2.61
CA LYS A 42 -10.03 16.30 3.46
C LYS A 42 -11.31 16.56 4.24
N LYS A 43 -11.17 16.73 5.56
CA LYS A 43 -12.22 17.19 6.46
C LYS A 43 -11.67 18.26 7.38
N THR A 44 -12.32 19.42 7.41
CA THR A 44 -12.03 20.50 8.36
C THR A 44 -12.95 20.37 9.56
N VAL A 45 -12.39 20.41 10.76
CA VAL A 45 -13.12 20.41 12.04
C VAL A 45 -12.76 21.69 12.78
N CYS A 46 -13.76 22.45 13.21
CA CYS A 46 -13.56 23.68 13.98
C CYS A 46 -14.07 23.50 15.41
N ASP A 47 -13.33 24.02 16.38
CA ASP A 47 -13.76 24.09 17.78
C ASP A 47 -14.72 25.27 18.04
N ASP A 48 -15.27 25.34 19.25
CA ASP A 48 -16.18 26.41 19.68
C ASP A 48 -15.48 27.79 19.76
N ASP A 49 -14.15 27.81 19.83
CA ASP A 49 -13.32 29.03 19.81
C ASP A 49 -13.00 29.50 18.37
N GLY A 50 -13.46 28.78 17.35
CA GLY A 50 -13.27 29.10 15.94
C GLY A 50 -11.91 28.68 15.36
N LYS A 51 -11.13 27.86 16.07
CA LYS A 51 -9.91 27.26 15.53
C LYS A 51 -10.27 26.04 14.70
N CYS A 52 -9.82 26.02 13.46
CA CYS A 52 -10.08 24.94 12.53
C CYS A 52 -8.80 24.13 12.27
N GLU A 53 -8.92 22.81 12.31
CA GLU A 53 -7.87 21.86 11.94
C GLU A 53 -8.35 20.98 10.77
N ASP A 54 -7.43 20.64 9.87
CA ASP A 54 -7.69 19.78 8.72
C ASP A 54 -7.19 18.35 8.97
N PHE A 55 -7.99 17.36 8.57
CA PHE A 55 -7.75 15.93 8.73
C PHE A 55 -8.04 15.18 7.43
N CYS A 56 -7.59 13.93 7.33
CA CYS A 56 -8.24 12.95 6.47
C CYS A 56 -9.40 12.28 7.23
N GLU A 57 -10.59 12.24 6.64
CA GLU A 57 -11.74 11.49 7.14
C GLU A 57 -11.95 10.23 6.27
N VAL A 58 -11.77 9.06 6.89
CA VAL A 58 -12.06 7.75 6.28
C VAL A 58 -12.77 6.89 7.30
N ASP A 59 -13.90 6.27 6.94
CA ASP A 59 -14.69 5.41 7.84
C ASP A 59 -15.01 6.08 9.19
N SER A 60 -15.34 7.38 9.14
CA SER A 60 -15.60 8.24 10.30
C SER A 60 -14.42 8.41 11.27
N GLN A 61 -13.19 8.08 10.84
CA GLN A 61 -11.96 8.33 11.59
C GLN A 61 -11.27 9.58 11.05
N LEU A 62 -10.90 10.48 11.96
CA LEU A 62 -10.09 11.65 11.67
C LEU A 62 -8.61 11.33 11.90
N ILE A 63 -7.81 11.44 10.84
CA ILE A 63 -6.38 11.11 10.85
C ILE A 63 -5.61 12.38 10.50
N LYS A 64 -4.60 12.76 11.29
CA LYS A 64 -3.80 13.94 10.97
C LYS A 64 -2.88 13.67 9.78
N PRO A 65 -2.54 14.70 8.99
CA PRO A 65 -1.55 14.58 7.93
C PRO A 65 -0.22 14.03 8.46
N GLY A 66 0.31 13.00 7.79
CA GLY A 66 1.54 12.31 8.19
C GLY A 66 1.33 11.16 9.18
N GLU A 67 0.11 10.92 9.65
CA GLU A 67 -0.21 9.83 10.58
C GLU A 67 -0.86 8.63 9.88
N SER A 68 -0.76 7.46 10.53
CA SER A 68 -1.53 6.26 10.16
C SER A 68 -2.48 5.84 11.27
N PHE A 69 -3.57 5.19 10.85
CA PHE A 69 -4.57 4.59 11.71
C PHE A 69 -4.81 3.15 11.30
N LYS A 70 -4.75 2.22 12.27
CA LYS A 70 -5.06 0.80 12.03
C LYS A 70 -6.52 0.54 12.37
N THR A 71 -7.25 0.03 11.39
CA THR A 71 -8.69 -0.23 11.53
C THR A 71 -8.94 -1.57 12.21
N LYS A 72 -10.19 -1.76 12.66
CA LYS A 72 -10.67 -3.06 13.15
C LYS A 72 -10.83 -4.10 12.04
N HIS A 73 -10.80 -3.69 10.77
CA HIS A 73 -11.01 -4.56 9.60
C HIS A 73 -9.69 -5.02 8.97
N CYS A 74 -8.65 -5.16 9.78
CA CYS A 74 -7.32 -5.59 9.33
C CYS A 74 -6.77 -4.76 8.18
N SER A 75 -6.86 -3.43 8.31
CA SER A 75 -6.28 -2.49 7.36
C SER A 75 -5.54 -1.37 8.07
N GLU A 76 -4.65 -0.72 7.36
CA GLU A 76 -3.96 0.50 7.78
C GLU A 76 -4.25 1.61 6.80
N ILE A 77 -4.65 2.77 7.33
CA ILE A 77 -4.94 3.98 6.56
C ILE A 77 -3.87 5.01 6.89
N PHE A 78 -3.25 5.60 5.87
CA PHE A 78 -2.30 6.69 6.01
C PHE A 78 -2.86 7.97 5.40
N CYS A 79 -2.73 9.09 6.11
CA CYS A 79 -3.10 10.41 5.61
C CYS A 79 -1.85 11.14 5.10
N TYR A 80 -1.82 11.49 3.82
CA TYR A 80 -0.74 12.28 3.23
C TYR A 80 -0.88 13.77 3.56
N SER A 81 0.20 14.52 3.36
CA SER A 81 0.24 15.98 3.56
C SER A 81 -0.69 16.77 2.64
N ASP A 82 -1.10 16.19 1.51
CA ASP A 82 -2.06 16.78 0.58
C ASP A 82 -3.52 16.41 0.90
N PHE A 83 -3.77 15.78 2.05
CA PHE A 83 -5.08 15.27 2.48
C PHE A 83 -5.67 14.19 1.56
N SER A 84 -4.84 13.55 0.75
CA SER A 84 -5.17 12.24 0.19
C SER A 84 -4.97 11.15 1.24
N ALA A 85 -5.82 10.12 1.22
CA ALA A 85 -5.69 8.97 2.09
C ALA A 85 -5.36 7.71 1.27
N ARG A 86 -4.47 6.87 1.81
CA ARG A 86 -4.21 5.53 1.27
C ARG A 86 -4.58 4.51 2.31
N GLY A 87 -5.44 3.56 1.95
CA GLY A 87 -5.63 2.36 2.73
C GLY A 87 -4.89 1.18 2.14
N VAL A 88 -4.37 0.33 3.02
CA VAL A 88 -3.78 -0.95 2.69
C VAL A 88 -4.51 -2.00 3.51
N THR A 89 -5.04 -3.01 2.86
CA THR A 89 -5.66 -4.18 3.50
C THR A 89 -4.98 -5.45 3.01
N CYS A 90 -5.28 -6.57 3.66
CA CYS A 90 -4.84 -7.87 3.20
C CYS A 90 -5.23 -8.07 1.72
N GLY A 91 -4.43 -8.83 0.98
CA GLY A 91 -4.81 -9.24 -0.37
C GLY A 91 -6.17 -9.96 -0.38
N ILE A 92 -6.63 -10.30 -1.58
CA ILE A 92 -7.71 -11.27 -1.72
C ILE A 92 -7.06 -12.52 -2.30
N ALA A 93 -6.96 -13.57 -1.51
CA ALA A 93 -6.57 -14.89 -1.98
C ALA A 93 -7.79 -15.80 -1.94
N VAL A 94 -8.26 -16.21 -3.10
CA VAL A 94 -9.29 -17.25 -3.22
C VAL A 94 -8.55 -18.57 -3.43
N LEU A 95 -8.59 -19.45 -2.42
CA LEU A 95 -8.10 -20.81 -2.54
C LEU A 95 -9.28 -21.78 -2.43
N ASP A 96 -9.40 -22.71 -3.38
CA ASP A 96 -10.43 -23.74 -3.37
C ASP A 96 -10.37 -24.58 -2.09
N GLY A 97 -11.51 -24.72 -1.42
CA GLY A 97 -11.64 -25.51 -0.18
C GLY A 97 -11.04 -24.86 1.07
N CYS A 98 -10.66 -23.58 1.00
CA CYS A 98 -10.09 -22.84 2.12
C CYS A 98 -10.86 -21.57 2.44
N LYS A 99 -11.33 -21.44 3.69
CA LYS A 99 -11.80 -20.14 4.21
C LYS A 99 -10.63 -19.38 4.79
N MET A 100 -10.25 -18.29 4.13
CA MET A 100 -9.32 -17.32 4.68
C MET A 100 -10.10 -16.25 5.42
N GLU A 101 -10.01 -16.24 6.74
CA GLU A 101 -10.56 -15.18 7.57
C GLU A 101 -9.41 -14.45 8.29
N PRO A 102 -9.39 -13.11 8.30
CA PRO A 102 -8.44 -12.35 9.10
C PRO A 102 -8.61 -12.63 10.59
N ASP A 103 -7.51 -12.67 11.33
CA ASP A 103 -7.57 -12.70 12.80
C ASP A 103 -7.71 -11.26 13.32
N TYR A 104 -8.95 -10.83 13.56
CA TYR A 104 -9.26 -9.48 14.05
C TYR A 104 -8.77 -9.21 15.49
N ASN A 105 -8.19 -10.19 16.18
CA ASN A 105 -7.51 -9.95 17.47
C ASN A 105 -6.12 -9.35 17.29
N LEU A 106 -5.56 -9.41 16.08
CA LEU A 106 -4.25 -8.83 15.74
C LEU A 106 -4.45 -7.52 14.97
N GLN A 107 -3.39 -6.71 14.90
CA GLN A 107 -3.38 -5.49 14.08
C GLN A 107 -2.73 -5.75 12.73
N TYR A 108 -3.05 -4.93 11.72
CA TYR A 108 -2.37 -4.99 10.43
C TYR A 108 -0.85 -4.74 10.61
N PRO A 109 0.03 -5.47 9.90
CA PRO A 109 -0.26 -6.53 8.91
C PRO A 109 -0.44 -7.94 9.50
N ASP A 110 -0.32 -8.11 10.82
CA ASP A 110 -0.31 -9.42 11.46
C ASP A 110 -1.65 -10.15 11.49
N CYS A 111 -2.76 -9.41 11.43
CA CYS A 111 -4.11 -9.98 11.29
C CYS A 111 -4.40 -10.57 9.91
N CYS A 112 -3.54 -10.34 8.92
CA CYS A 112 -3.73 -10.94 7.60
C CYS A 112 -3.56 -12.45 7.69
N TYR A 113 -4.36 -13.16 6.88
CA TYR A 113 -4.36 -14.61 6.83
C TYR A 113 -2.94 -15.13 6.52
N LYS A 114 -2.41 -15.97 7.42
CA LYS A 114 -1.04 -16.49 7.29
C LYS A 114 -1.02 -17.89 6.67
N ILE A 115 -2.01 -18.74 6.91
CA ILE A 115 -1.99 -20.15 6.46
C ILE A 115 -3.43 -20.68 6.31
N CYS A 116 -3.66 -21.50 5.27
CA CYS A 116 -4.86 -22.32 5.15
C CYS A 116 -4.82 -23.46 6.18
N ASN A 117 -5.67 -23.42 7.22
CA ASN A 117 -5.85 -24.57 8.10
C ASN A 117 -6.86 -25.53 7.42
N GLU A 118 -6.30 -26.53 6.75
CA GLU A 118 -6.87 -27.75 6.11
C GLU A 118 -8.38 -27.86 5.77
N LYS A 119 -8.59 -28.21 4.48
CA LYS A 119 -9.67 -28.97 3.81
C LYS A 119 -11.04 -28.98 4.51
N VAL A 120 -11.92 -28.10 4.04
CA VAL A 120 -13.36 -28.33 4.13
C VAL A 120 -13.68 -29.62 3.36
N GLN A 121 -14.03 -30.67 4.09
CA GLN A 121 -14.47 -31.97 3.56
C GLN A 121 -15.96 -31.91 3.24
#